data_AF-G4ZG54-F1
#
_entry.id   AF-G4ZG54-F1
#
_cell.length_a   1.000
_cell.length_b   1.000
_cell.length_c   1.000
_cell.angle_alpha   90.00
_cell.angle_beta   90.00
_cell.angle_gamma   90.00
#
_symmetry.space_group_name_H-M   'P 1'
#
loop_
_entity.id
_entity.type
_entity.pdbx_description
1 polymer ?
#
loop_
_entity_poly.entity_id
_entity_poly.type
_entity_poly.pdbx_seq_one_letter_code
_entity_poly.pdbx_strand_id
1 'polypeptide(L)'
;RLEAKWNRIQVGHQGSYSVERLESFDHYCKTTSPARVLLVCILTPLPALLAPVLLESLPLRPPSESWTANWVYWIRLGLANFVMNFAGMSLLVPLVPELKPTSRRRLILCVVTTGGYVASFVLGAAGVGFPVPFTLYIGRLFVALYIPTTMLFVFGRNTFSGSLPCRPNLERFFSCFRGFMAQTTISPFYKLLYGFVPVSYRGLVVLVLPVWRFAAKEYMVSCIRGMEDFIPEIVAMTVDFFQRVVCIGLHVVLRIILPFSVVYRRGSRTIGTRIS
;
A
#
# COMPACT_ATOMS: atom_id res chain seq x y z
N ARG A 1 6.91 -22.19 28.87
CA ARG A 1 5.78 -22.36 27.90
C ARG A 1 5.08 -21.04 27.57
N LEU A 2 4.73 -20.21 28.56
CA LEU A 2 4.14 -18.86 28.35
C LEU A 2 5.11 -17.90 27.65
N GLU A 3 6.37 -17.87 28.09
CA GLU A 3 7.42 -17.05 27.47
C GLU A 3 7.67 -17.44 26.00
N ALA A 4 7.73 -18.73 25.68
CA ALA A 4 7.83 -19.19 24.29
C ALA A 4 6.61 -18.81 23.43
N LYS A 5 5.39 -18.81 24.01
CA LYS A 5 4.19 -18.31 23.33
C LYS A 5 4.22 -16.79 23.16
N TRP A 6 4.67 -16.06 24.17
CA TRP A 6 4.82 -14.61 24.17
C TRP A 6 5.87 -14.14 23.15
N ASN A 7 7.02 -14.80 23.11
CA ASN A 7 8.09 -14.52 22.15
C ASN A 7 7.66 -14.89 20.72
N ARG A 8 6.87 -15.96 20.54
CA ARG A 8 6.25 -16.26 19.24
C ARG A 8 5.23 -15.21 18.80
N ILE A 9 4.56 -14.55 19.72
CA ILE A 9 3.56 -13.51 19.45
C ILE A 9 4.23 -12.16 19.13
N GLN A 10 5.47 -11.95 19.57
CA GLN A 10 6.21 -10.74 19.26
C GLN A 10 6.78 -10.81 17.84
N VAL A 11 6.11 -10.13 16.92
CA VAL A 11 6.55 -10.02 15.52
C VAL A 11 7.96 -9.44 15.37
N GLY A 12 8.44 -8.65 16.34
CA GLY A 12 9.82 -8.16 16.39
C GLY A 12 10.88 -9.25 16.67
N HIS A 13 10.49 -10.38 17.28
CA HIS A 13 11.35 -11.54 17.55
C HIS A 13 11.12 -12.69 16.55
N GLN A 14 10.11 -12.58 15.66
CA GLN A 14 9.85 -13.55 14.59
C GLN A 14 10.79 -13.38 13.39
N GLY A 15 11.48 -12.25 13.28
CA GLY A 15 12.56 -12.07 12.32
C GLY A 15 13.88 -12.52 12.93
N SER A 16 14.40 -13.66 12.51
CA SER A 16 15.80 -14.02 12.72
C SER A 16 16.62 -13.08 11.84
N TYR A 17 17.28 -12.09 12.43
CA TYR A 17 18.32 -11.37 11.69
C TYR A 17 19.45 -12.37 11.42
N SER A 18 19.77 -12.59 10.14
CA SER A 18 20.96 -13.34 9.76
C SER A 18 22.19 -12.78 10.50
N VAL A 19 23.01 -13.66 11.09
CA VAL A 19 24.25 -13.27 11.80
C VAL A 19 25.16 -12.48 10.86
N GLU A 20 25.18 -12.86 9.59
CA GLU A 20 25.94 -12.21 8.53
C GLU A 20 25.47 -10.76 8.28
N ARG A 21 24.17 -10.47 8.37
CA ARG A 21 23.64 -9.10 8.29
C ARG A 21 24.01 -8.28 9.52
N LEU A 22 23.98 -8.89 10.71
CA LEU A 22 24.38 -8.19 11.94
C LEU A 22 25.87 -7.87 11.96
N GLU A 23 26.71 -8.82 11.57
CA GLU A 23 28.17 -8.63 11.46
C GLU A 23 28.53 -7.60 10.38
N SER A 24 27.88 -7.64 9.22
CA SER A 24 28.11 -6.64 8.17
C SER A 24 27.64 -5.25 8.58
N PHE A 25 26.55 -5.12 9.34
CA PHE A 25 26.11 -3.86 9.91
C PHE A 25 27.10 -3.33 10.97
N ASP A 26 27.54 -4.18 11.89
CA ASP A 26 28.55 -3.82 12.90
C ASP A 26 29.86 -3.39 12.24
N HIS A 27 30.32 -4.15 11.24
CA HIS A 27 31.49 -3.80 10.44
C HIS A 27 31.29 -2.44 9.73
N TYR A 28 30.13 -2.19 9.14
CA TYR A 28 29.81 -0.91 8.50
C TYR A 28 29.84 0.26 9.50
N CYS A 29 29.27 0.08 10.69
CA CYS A 29 29.29 1.08 11.76
C CYS A 29 30.71 1.39 12.25
N LYS A 30 31.58 0.39 12.32
CA LYS A 30 32.98 0.55 12.75
C LYS A 30 33.88 1.19 11.69
N THR A 31 33.58 0.97 10.41
CA THR A 31 34.41 1.44 9.29
C THR A 31 33.95 2.77 8.69
N THR A 32 32.77 3.25 9.06
CA THR A 32 32.15 4.43 8.44
C THR A 32 31.94 5.55 9.45
N SER A 33 32.02 6.82 9.00
CA SER A 33 31.79 7.96 9.89
C SER A 33 30.36 7.95 10.46
N PRO A 34 30.18 8.35 11.74
CA PRO A 34 28.86 8.37 12.38
C PRO A 34 27.88 9.31 11.66
N ALA A 35 28.38 10.38 11.03
CA ALA A 35 27.59 11.28 10.21
C ALA A 35 26.98 10.57 8.99
N ARG A 36 27.72 9.68 8.32
CA ARG A 36 27.21 8.91 7.18
C ARG A 36 26.19 7.86 7.63
N VAL A 37 26.41 7.20 8.78
CA VAL A 37 25.42 6.28 9.36
C VAL A 37 24.12 7.02 9.67
N LEU A 38 24.21 8.16 10.36
CA LEU A 38 23.04 8.98 10.69
C LEU A 38 22.32 9.47 9.43
N LEU A 39 23.06 9.93 8.42
CA LEU A 39 22.51 10.40 7.16
C LEU A 39 21.77 9.27 6.43
N VAL A 40 22.32 8.05 6.39
CA VAL A 40 21.64 6.89 5.80
C VAL A 40 20.33 6.60 6.56
N CYS A 41 20.37 6.55 7.90
CA CYS A 41 19.17 6.29 8.70
C CYS A 41 18.05 7.33 8.51
N ILE A 42 18.39 8.60 8.27
CA ILE A 42 17.42 9.67 8.02
C ILE A 42 16.96 9.69 6.57
N LEU A 43 17.90 9.56 5.63
CA LEU A 43 17.63 9.72 4.20
C LEU A 43 16.96 8.49 3.57
N THR A 44 17.09 7.30 4.17
CA THR A 44 16.39 6.09 3.69
C THR A 44 14.86 6.17 3.84
N PRO A 45 14.28 6.54 5.00
CA PRO A 45 12.82 6.66 5.13
C PRO A 45 12.25 7.95 4.54
N LEU A 46 13.06 9.00 4.37
CA LEU A 46 12.60 10.33 3.96
C LEU A 46 11.86 10.35 2.61
N PRO A 47 12.34 9.69 1.53
CA PRO A 47 11.61 9.62 0.25
C PRO A 47 10.22 8.97 0.40
N ALA A 48 10.10 7.92 1.20
CA ALA A 48 8.83 7.23 1.45
C ALA A 48 7.84 8.11 2.23
N LEU A 49 8.35 8.99 3.11
CA LEU A 49 7.56 9.96 3.88
C LEU A 49 7.16 11.18 3.05
N LEU A 50 8.06 11.72 2.23
CA LEU A 50 7.83 12.93 1.44
C LEU A 50 6.94 12.67 0.22
N ALA A 51 7.10 11.54 -0.46
CA ALA A 51 6.32 11.22 -1.66
C ALA A 51 4.79 11.37 -1.47
N PRO A 52 4.14 10.81 -0.43
CA PRO A 52 2.71 11.01 -0.23
C PRO A 52 2.37 12.47 0.12
N VAL A 53 3.19 13.17 0.89
CA VAL A 53 2.94 14.59 1.23
C VAL A 53 2.99 15.47 -0.03
N LEU A 54 4.00 15.26 -0.88
CA LEU A 54 4.13 15.95 -2.16
C LEU A 54 2.96 15.65 -3.08
N LEU A 55 2.51 14.39 -3.14
CA LEU A 55 1.32 13.99 -3.89
C LEU A 55 0.04 14.66 -3.36
N GLU A 56 -0.12 14.78 -2.04
CA GLU A 56 -1.28 15.48 -1.43
C GLU A 56 -1.23 17.00 -1.65
N SER A 57 -0.04 17.57 -1.84
CA SER A 57 0.11 19.01 -2.10
C SER A 57 -0.28 19.44 -3.53
N LEU A 58 -0.49 18.48 -4.44
CA LEU A 58 -0.94 18.78 -5.79
C LEU A 58 -2.40 19.27 -5.79
N PRO A 59 -2.68 20.46 -6.33
CA PRO A 59 -4.01 21.06 -6.28
C PRO A 59 -5.00 20.24 -7.10
N LEU A 60 -6.10 19.84 -6.48
CA LEU A 60 -7.23 19.20 -7.15
C LEU A 60 -8.33 20.23 -7.37
N ARG A 61 -9.01 20.13 -8.51
CA ARG A 61 -10.21 20.93 -8.79
C ARG A 61 -11.44 20.26 -8.18
N PRO A 62 -12.57 20.99 -8.06
CA PRO A 62 -13.81 20.40 -7.58
C PRO A 62 -14.19 19.16 -8.40
N PRO A 63 -14.72 18.10 -7.75
CA PRO A 63 -15.17 16.89 -8.44
C PRO A 63 -16.39 17.11 -9.34
N SER A 64 -17.05 18.26 -9.22
CA SER A 64 -18.12 18.70 -10.13
C SER A 64 -17.59 19.11 -11.50
N GLU A 65 -16.31 19.43 -11.61
CA GLU A 65 -15.66 19.61 -12.91
C GLU A 65 -15.38 18.25 -13.57
N SER A 66 -15.37 18.21 -14.91
CA SER A 66 -15.18 16.98 -15.67
C SER A 66 -13.85 16.28 -15.32
N TRP A 67 -13.79 14.98 -15.64
CA TRP A 67 -12.56 14.18 -15.51
C TRP A 67 -11.39 14.73 -16.35
N THR A 68 -11.68 15.46 -17.43
CA THR A 68 -10.68 16.12 -18.28
C THR A 68 -10.10 17.36 -17.62
N ALA A 69 -10.92 18.15 -16.91
CA ALA A 69 -10.46 19.32 -16.16
C ALA A 69 -9.60 18.94 -14.96
N ASN A 70 -9.84 17.75 -14.39
CA ASN A 70 -9.12 17.18 -13.26
C ASN A 70 -7.87 16.37 -13.66
N TRP A 71 -7.08 16.81 -14.66
CA TRP A 71 -5.92 16.05 -15.15
C TRP A 71 -4.84 15.77 -14.07
N VAL A 72 -4.69 16.66 -13.10
CA VAL A 72 -3.77 16.51 -11.96
C VAL A 72 -4.12 15.29 -11.09
N TYR A 73 -5.41 14.94 -11.01
CA TYR A 73 -5.86 13.73 -10.32
C TYR A 73 -5.22 12.47 -10.93
N TRP A 74 -5.15 12.39 -12.26
CA TRP A 74 -4.57 11.24 -12.96
C TRP A 74 -3.07 11.11 -12.73
N ILE A 75 -2.35 12.23 -12.66
CA ILE A 75 -0.92 12.26 -12.33
C ILE A 75 -0.71 11.78 -10.89
N ARG A 76 -1.48 12.29 -9.95
CA ARG A 76 -1.38 11.91 -8.55
C ARG A 76 -1.69 10.43 -8.35
N LEU A 77 -2.75 9.94 -8.99
CA LEU A 77 -3.16 8.55 -8.99
C LEU A 77 -2.09 7.63 -9.61
N GLY A 78 -1.55 8.03 -10.76
CA GLY A 78 -0.50 7.31 -11.47
C GLY A 78 0.81 7.26 -10.69
N LEU A 79 1.29 8.39 -10.17
CA LEU A 79 2.55 8.45 -9.42
C LEU A 79 2.46 7.68 -8.09
N ALA A 80 1.33 7.77 -7.39
CA ALA A 80 1.07 6.93 -6.21
C ALA A 80 1.15 5.44 -6.56
N ASN A 81 0.46 5.01 -7.62
CA ASN A 81 0.48 3.61 -8.04
C ASN A 81 1.87 3.16 -8.52
N PHE A 82 2.61 4.03 -9.22
CA PHE A 82 3.96 3.74 -9.70
C PHE A 82 4.93 3.48 -8.55
N VAL A 83 4.97 4.37 -7.54
CA VAL A 83 5.84 4.21 -6.36
C VAL A 83 5.52 2.91 -5.62
N MET A 84 4.24 2.60 -5.48
CA MET A 84 3.76 1.36 -4.87
C MET A 84 4.22 0.12 -5.64
N ASN A 85 4.01 0.11 -6.96
CA ASN A 85 4.41 -1.00 -7.81
C ASN A 85 5.93 -1.16 -7.81
N PHE A 86 6.69 -0.06 -7.85
CA PHE A 86 8.15 -0.11 -7.84
C PHE A 86 8.70 -0.66 -6.52
N ALA A 87 8.15 -0.24 -5.38
CA ALA A 87 8.50 -0.80 -4.07
C ALA A 87 8.19 -2.30 -4.00
N GLY A 88 6.99 -2.72 -4.41
CA GLY A 88 6.61 -4.13 -4.44
C GLY A 88 7.49 -4.97 -5.37
N MET A 89 7.76 -4.49 -6.59
CA MET A 89 8.61 -5.16 -7.57
C MET A 89 10.08 -5.22 -7.15
N SER A 90 10.51 -4.36 -6.24
CA SER A 90 11.87 -4.41 -5.71
C SER A 90 12.10 -5.66 -4.86
N LEU A 91 11.04 -6.25 -4.29
CA LEU A 91 11.10 -7.53 -3.57
C LEU A 91 11.44 -8.72 -4.48
N LEU A 92 11.30 -8.61 -5.81
CA LEU A 92 11.71 -9.69 -6.71
C LEU A 92 13.22 -9.94 -6.69
N VAL A 93 14.03 -8.90 -6.48
CA VAL A 93 15.49 -9.03 -6.48
C VAL A 93 15.96 -10.00 -5.38
N PRO A 94 15.57 -9.81 -4.10
CA PRO A 94 15.93 -10.75 -3.06
C PRO A 94 15.13 -12.05 -3.10
N LEU A 95 13.87 -12.03 -3.58
CA LEU A 95 13.00 -13.21 -3.46
C LEU A 95 13.04 -14.17 -4.61
N VAL A 96 13.25 -13.68 -5.83
CA VAL A 96 13.24 -14.52 -7.03
C VAL A 96 14.44 -14.16 -7.90
N PRO A 97 15.68 -14.34 -7.38
CA PRO A 97 16.90 -13.97 -8.09
C PRO A 97 17.04 -14.73 -9.42
N GLU A 98 16.42 -15.90 -9.54
CA GLU A 98 16.44 -16.74 -10.74
C GLU A 98 15.82 -16.07 -11.96
N LEU A 99 14.86 -15.15 -11.75
CA LEU A 99 14.26 -14.35 -12.84
C LEU A 99 15.20 -13.27 -13.37
N LYS A 100 16.36 -13.07 -12.71
CA LYS A 100 17.33 -12.01 -12.97
C LYS A 100 16.62 -10.67 -13.21
N PRO A 101 15.87 -10.17 -12.21
CA PRO A 101 15.03 -8.98 -12.37
C PRO A 101 15.88 -7.71 -12.51
N THR A 102 16.29 -7.42 -13.75
CA THR A 102 17.04 -6.20 -14.08
C THR A 102 16.21 -4.95 -13.77
N SER A 103 16.86 -3.84 -13.37
CA SER A 103 16.20 -2.55 -13.12
C SER A 103 15.35 -2.08 -14.30
N ARG A 104 15.80 -2.30 -15.55
CA ARG A 104 15.03 -1.98 -16.76
C ARG A 104 13.73 -2.78 -16.86
N ARG A 105 13.76 -4.10 -16.61
CA ARG A 105 12.58 -4.97 -16.66
C ARG A 105 11.55 -4.58 -15.60
N ARG A 106 12.02 -4.29 -14.37
CA ARG A 106 11.16 -3.79 -13.28
C ARG A 106 10.54 -2.45 -13.63
N LEU A 107 11.31 -1.52 -14.20
CA LEU A 107 10.81 -0.21 -14.63
C LEU A 107 9.71 -0.36 -15.69
N ILE A 108 9.94 -1.17 -16.72
CA ILE A 108 8.95 -1.46 -17.77
C ILE A 108 7.67 -2.01 -17.15
N LEU A 109 7.78 -3.00 -16.25
CA LEU A 109 6.63 -3.59 -15.57
C LEU A 109 5.85 -2.52 -14.78
N CYS A 110 6.53 -1.66 -14.02
CA CYS A 110 5.89 -0.61 -13.24
C CYS A 110 5.20 0.45 -14.13
N VAL A 111 5.82 0.82 -15.25
CA VAL A 111 5.24 1.78 -16.21
C VAL A 111 4.01 1.19 -16.89
N VAL A 112 4.11 -0.04 -17.41
CA VAL A 112 3.00 -0.71 -18.12
C VAL A 112 1.81 -0.92 -17.19
N THR A 113 2.06 -1.44 -15.98
CA THR A 113 0.99 -1.65 -14.98
C THR A 113 0.34 -0.33 -14.55
N THR A 114 1.12 0.73 -14.36
CA THR A 114 0.59 2.05 -14.00
C THR A 114 -0.19 2.69 -15.15
N GLY A 115 0.31 2.59 -16.37
CA GLY A 115 -0.38 3.08 -17.56
C GLY A 115 -1.74 2.40 -17.73
N GLY A 116 -1.78 1.07 -17.64
CA GLY A 116 -3.03 0.31 -17.70
C GLY A 116 -4.00 0.65 -16.56
N TYR A 117 -3.48 0.83 -15.34
CA TYR A 117 -4.26 1.26 -14.19
C TYR A 117 -4.93 2.62 -14.40
N VAL A 118 -4.16 3.64 -14.81
CA VAL A 118 -4.69 4.99 -15.05
C VAL A 118 -5.66 4.97 -16.24
N ALA A 119 -5.33 4.29 -17.33
CA ALA A 119 -6.19 4.18 -18.50
C ALA A 119 -7.56 3.58 -18.15
N SER A 120 -7.59 2.51 -17.36
CA SER A 120 -8.85 1.89 -16.92
C SER A 120 -9.71 2.82 -16.07
N PHE A 121 -9.11 3.65 -15.22
CA PHE A 121 -9.87 4.65 -14.47
C PHE A 121 -10.33 5.84 -15.30
N VAL A 122 -9.54 6.27 -16.29
CA VAL A 122 -9.96 7.31 -17.24
C VAL A 122 -11.16 6.83 -18.07
N LEU A 123 -11.10 5.60 -18.58
CA LEU A 123 -12.23 4.96 -19.28
C LEU A 123 -13.45 4.82 -18.37
N GLY A 124 -13.24 4.40 -17.12
CA GLY A 124 -14.30 4.32 -16.11
C GLY A 124 -14.93 5.68 -15.81
N ALA A 125 -14.13 6.75 -15.72
CA ALA A 125 -14.61 8.11 -15.50
C ALA A 125 -15.40 8.66 -16.69
N ALA A 126 -15.02 8.29 -17.91
CA ALA A 126 -15.74 8.67 -19.12
C ALA A 126 -17.11 7.97 -19.22
N GLY A 127 -17.23 6.72 -18.76
CA GLY A 127 -18.47 5.94 -18.84
C GLY A 127 -19.41 6.10 -17.63
N VAL A 128 -18.88 6.05 -16.41
CA VAL A 128 -19.66 6.04 -15.15
C VAL A 128 -19.77 7.44 -14.53
N GLY A 129 -18.91 8.36 -14.93
CA GLY A 129 -18.81 9.70 -14.35
C GLY A 129 -17.65 9.86 -13.36
N PHE A 130 -17.33 11.11 -13.06
CA PHE A 130 -16.22 11.49 -12.19
C PHE A 130 -16.74 12.03 -10.85
N PRO A 131 -16.13 11.67 -9.70
CA PRO A 131 -15.06 10.67 -9.52
C PRO A 131 -15.59 9.22 -9.57
N VAL A 132 -14.75 8.29 -10.02
CA VAL A 132 -15.14 6.87 -10.13
C VAL A 132 -15.45 6.30 -8.74
N PRO A 133 -16.65 5.72 -8.52
CA PRO A 133 -17.01 5.16 -7.23
C PRO A 133 -16.11 3.97 -6.89
N PHE A 134 -15.85 3.75 -5.60
CA PHE A 134 -15.03 2.63 -5.11
C PHE A 134 -13.62 2.52 -5.72
N THR A 135 -13.02 3.65 -6.15
CA THR A 135 -11.69 3.71 -6.78
C THR A 135 -10.63 2.91 -6.00
N LEU A 136 -10.66 2.94 -4.66
CA LEU A 136 -9.73 2.17 -3.83
C LEU A 136 -9.87 0.66 -4.08
N TYR A 137 -11.07 0.10 -4.05
CA TYR A 137 -11.32 -1.34 -4.19
C TYR A 137 -11.13 -1.82 -5.63
N ILE A 138 -11.69 -1.07 -6.59
CA ILE A 138 -11.52 -1.35 -8.03
C ILE A 138 -10.04 -1.28 -8.41
N GLY A 139 -9.32 -0.31 -7.85
CA GLY A 139 -7.90 -0.16 -8.10
C GLY A 139 -7.11 -1.37 -7.61
N ARG A 140 -7.47 -1.92 -6.45
CA ARG A 140 -6.85 -3.17 -5.98
C ARG A 140 -7.08 -4.33 -6.94
N LEU A 141 -8.28 -4.46 -7.48
CA LEU A 141 -8.58 -5.48 -8.49
C LEU A 141 -7.69 -5.31 -9.73
N PHE A 142 -7.57 -4.09 -10.27
CA PHE A 142 -6.69 -3.83 -11.41
C PHE A 142 -5.23 -4.17 -11.14
N VAL A 143 -4.68 -3.79 -9.99
CA VAL A 143 -3.30 -4.14 -9.62
C VAL A 143 -3.13 -5.65 -9.48
N ALA A 144 -4.10 -6.35 -8.87
CA ALA A 144 -4.07 -7.80 -8.73
C ALA A 144 -4.08 -8.54 -10.09
N LEU A 145 -4.71 -7.96 -11.11
CA LEU A 145 -4.74 -8.51 -12.47
C LEU A 145 -3.51 -8.11 -13.31
N TYR A 146 -3.11 -6.84 -13.25
CA TYR A 146 -2.03 -6.31 -14.09
C TYR A 146 -0.65 -6.79 -13.67
N ILE A 147 -0.39 -6.98 -12.38
CA ILE A 147 0.93 -7.40 -11.91
C ILE A 147 1.30 -8.81 -12.41
N PRO A 148 0.47 -9.87 -12.23
CA PRO A 148 0.79 -11.19 -12.76
C PRO A 148 0.85 -11.24 -14.30
N THR A 149 -0.05 -10.53 -14.99
CA THR A 149 -0.12 -10.52 -16.46
C THR A 149 1.08 -9.82 -17.09
N THR A 150 1.52 -8.69 -16.53
CA THR A 150 2.74 -8.00 -17.00
C THR A 150 4.01 -8.77 -16.63
N MET A 151 4.04 -9.47 -15.50
CA MET A 151 5.12 -10.41 -15.21
C MET A 151 5.23 -11.51 -16.27
N LEU A 152 4.10 -12.12 -16.63
CA LEU A 152 4.05 -13.14 -17.68
C LEU A 152 4.56 -12.60 -19.02
N PHE A 153 4.23 -11.34 -19.35
CA PHE A 153 4.68 -10.68 -20.57
C PHE A 153 6.18 -10.36 -20.56
N VAL A 154 6.71 -9.83 -19.44
CA VAL A 154 8.11 -9.37 -19.35
C VAL A 154 9.10 -10.52 -19.15
N PHE A 155 8.74 -11.53 -18.35
CA PHE A 155 9.61 -12.67 -18.03
C PHE A 155 9.29 -13.93 -18.86
N GLY A 156 8.14 -13.95 -19.53
CA GLY A 156 7.70 -15.03 -20.41
C GLY A 156 6.85 -16.08 -19.71
N ARG A 157 6.13 -16.89 -20.52
CA ARG A 157 5.26 -17.97 -20.03
C ARG A 157 6.01 -19.09 -19.31
N ASN A 158 7.30 -19.26 -19.65
CA ASN A 158 8.17 -20.27 -19.05
C ASN A 158 8.46 -19.97 -17.57
N THR A 159 8.28 -18.73 -17.10
CA THR A 159 8.40 -18.36 -15.68
C THR A 159 7.42 -19.10 -14.77
N PHE A 160 6.25 -19.46 -15.27
CA PHE A 160 5.20 -20.16 -14.51
C PHE A 160 5.03 -21.64 -14.93
N SER A 161 5.83 -22.10 -15.89
CA SER A 161 5.86 -23.51 -16.28
C SER A 161 6.50 -24.33 -15.17
N GLY A 162 5.89 -25.46 -14.81
CA GLY A 162 6.20 -26.24 -13.60
C GLY A 162 7.61 -26.85 -13.50
N SER A 163 8.49 -26.60 -14.48
CA SER A 163 9.85 -27.15 -14.55
C SER A 163 10.94 -26.26 -13.94
N LEU A 164 10.61 -25.06 -13.44
CA LEU A 164 11.63 -24.15 -12.89
C LEU A 164 11.80 -24.30 -11.36
N PRO A 165 13.06 -24.37 -10.86
CA PRO A 165 13.39 -24.28 -9.43
C PRO A 165 12.85 -23.03 -8.71
N CYS A 166 12.34 -22.05 -9.45
CA CYS A 166 11.93 -20.73 -8.99
C CYS A 166 10.51 -20.69 -8.39
N ARG A 167 9.71 -21.76 -8.55
CA ARG A 167 8.32 -21.81 -8.10
C ARG A 167 8.10 -21.48 -6.61
N PRO A 168 8.84 -22.05 -5.63
CA PRO A 168 8.64 -21.73 -4.22
C PRO A 168 8.96 -20.26 -3.90
N ASN A 169 9.98 -19.71 -4.55
CA ASN A 169 10.39 -18.32 -4.42
C ASN A 169 9.36 -17.35 -5.01
N LEU A 170 8.78 -17.71 -6.16
CA LEU A 170 7.70 -16.97 -6.79
C LEU A 170 6.39 -17.05 -5.97
N GLU A 171 6.09 -18.21 -5.38
CA GLU A 171 4.96 -18.38 -4.47
C GLU A 171 5.11 -17.52 -3.22
N ARG A 172 6.32 -17.40 -2.65
CA ARG A 172 6.61 -16.47 -1.55
C ARG A 172 6.34 -15.02 -1.96
N PHE A 173 6.83 -14.60 -3.12
CA PHE A 173 6.54 -13.27 -3.66
C PHE A 173 5.03 -13.00 -3.79
N PHE A 174 4.27 -13.94 -4.38
CA PHE A 174 2.82 -13.79 -4.51
C PHE A 174 2.08 -13.88 -3.17
N SER A 175 2.62 -14.61 -2.19
CA SER A 175 2.10 -14.63 -0.83
C SER A 175 2.27 -13.26 -0.15
N CYS A 176 3.45 -12.63 -0.26
CA CYS A 176 3.69 -11.25 0.18
C CYS A 176 2.71 -10.28 -0.50
N PHE A 177 2.58 -10.40 -1.82
CA PHE A 177 1.70 -9.55 -2.61
C PHE A 177 0.23 -9.70 -2.19
N ARG A 178 -0.28 -10.93 -2.02
CA ARG A 178 -1.65 -11.16 -1.52
C ARG A 178 -1.85 -10.61 -0.12
N GLY A 179 -0.88 -10.79 0.78
CA GLY A 179 -0.90 -10.22 2.13
C GLY A 179 -1.05 -8.70 2.10
N PHE A 180 -0.22 -8.03 1.29
CA PHE A 180 -0.26 -6.58 1.08
C PHE A 180 -1.61 -6.10 0.53
N MET A 181 -2.14 -6.79 -0.48
CA MET A 181 -3.42 -6.45 -1.10
C MET A 181 -4.60 -6.63 -0.14
N ALA A 182 -4.59 -7.68 0.67
CA ALA A 182 -5.59 -7.89 1.72
C ALA A 182 -5.52 -6.75 2.77
N GLN A 183 -4.33 -6.45 3.30
CA GLN A 183 -4.18 -5.43 4.35
C GLN A 183 -4.64 -4.04 3.88
N THR A 184 -4.27 -3.65 2.67
CA THR A 184 -4.68 -2.35 2.09
C THR A 184 -6.18 -2.27 1.81
N THR A 185 -6.83 -3.41 1.55
CA THR A 185 -8.28 -3.50 1.34
C THR A 185 -9.05 -3.43 2.66
N ILE A 186 -8.58 -4.10 3.71
CA ILE A 186 -9.32 -4.18 4.98
C ILE A 186 -9.14 -2.90 5.81
N SER A 187 -7.99 -2.22 5.72
CA SER A 187 -7.72 -0.96 6.46
C SER A 187 -8.83 0.11 6.40
N PRO A 188 -9.38 0.50 5.23
CA PRO A 188 -10.46 1.48 5.14
C PRO A 188 -11.81 1.00 5.72
N PHE A 189 -12.07 -0.30 5.82
CA PHE A 189 -13.30 -0.83 6.44
C PHE A 189 -13.38 -0.46 7.93
N TYR A 190 -12.25 -0.42 8.64
CA TYR A 190 -12.23 0.00 10.05
C TYR A 190 -12.71 1.43 10.24
N LYS A 191 -12.33 2.35 9.35
CA LYS A 191 -12.78 3.74 9.40
C LYS A 191 -14.26 3.88 9.09
N LEU A 192 -14.74 3.13 8.11
CA LEU A 192 -16.17 3.08 7.79
C LEU A 192 -16.95 2.62 9.03
N LEU A 193 -16.57 1.49 9.63
CA LEU A 193 -17.17 0.97 10.86
C LEU A 193 -17.12 2.01 12.00
N TYR A 194 -15.98 2.67 12.23
CA TYR A 194 -15.86 3.73 13.25
C TYR A 194 -16.82 4.90 13.01
N GLY A 195 -17.07 5.26 11.74
CA GLY A 195 -18.01 6.31 11.37
C GLY A 195 -19.46 5.99 11.70
N PHE A 196 -19.84 4.71 11.73
CA PHE A 196 -21.19 4.25 12.06
C PHE A 196 -21.42 4.01 13.56
N VAL A 197 -20.36 4.00 14.38
CA VAL A 197 -20.49 3.70 15.82
C VAL A 197 -20.92 4.95 16.62
N PRO A 198 -21.96 4.85 17.47
CA PRO A 198 -22.41 5.94 18.33
C PRO A 198 -21.30 6.41 19.29
N VAL A 199 -21.34 7.68 19.68
CA VAL A 199 -20.33 8.35 20.53
C VAL A 199 -20.05 7.56 21.82
N SER A 200 -21.07 6.96 22.41
CA SER A 200 -21.02 6.20 23.66
C SER A 200 -20.13 4.94 23.60
N TYR A 201 -19.94 4.35 22.41
CA TYR A 201 -19.16 3.12 22.23
C TYR A 201 -17.78 3.36 21.61
N ARG A 202 -17.39 4.62 21.37
CA ARG A 202 -16.11 4.97 20.74
C ARG A 202 -14.90 4.46 21.54
N GLY A 203 -15.00 4.43 22.88
CA GLY A 203 -13.95 3.87 23.74
C GLY A 203 -13.67 2.38 23.48
N LEU A 204 -14.70 1.59 23.20
CA LEU A 204 -14.56 0.17 22.85
C LEU A 204 -13.84 0.00 21.50
N VAL A 205 -14.13 0.87 20.53
CA VAL A 205 -13.50 0.79 19.20
C VAL A 205 -12.01 1.17 19.24
N VAL A 206 -11.61 2.03 20.18
CA VAL A 206 -10.19 2.32 20.42
C VAL A 206 -9.43 1.06 20.85
N LEU A 207 -10.05 0.12 21.57
CA LEU A 207 -9.47 -1.17 21.94
C LEU A 207 -9.47 -2.19 20.79
N VAL A 208 -10.39 -2.07 19.83
CA VAL A 208 -10.40 -2.93 18.63
C VAL A 208 -9.22 -2.61 17.72
N LEU A 209 -8.75 -1.36 17.67
CA LEU A 209 -7.64 -0.94 16.81
C LEU A 209 -6.30 -1.67 17.10
N PRO A 210 -5.80 -1.77 18.35
CA PRO A 210 -4.60 -2.53 18.66
C PRO A 210 -4.78 -4.03 18.42
N VAL A 211 -5.97 -4.59 18.69
CA VAL A 211 -6.27 -6.01 18.41
C VAL A 211 -6.23 -6.30 16.92
N TRP A 212 -6.81 -5.43 16.10
CA TRP A 212 -6.73 -5.54 14.65
C TRP A 212 -5.29 -5.42 14.16
N ARG A 213 -4.55 -4.41 14.63
CA ARG A 213 -3.13 -4.23 14.27
C ARG A 213 -2.35 -5.50 14.60
N PHE A 214 -2.60 -6.09 15.76
CA PHE A 214 -1.98 -7.34 16.15
C PHE A 214 -2.33 -8.49 15.19
N ALA A 215 -3.62 -8.68 14.89
CA ALA A 215 -4.07 -9.69 13.93
C ALA A 215 -3.49 -9.49 12.52
N ALA A 216 -3.38 -8.24 12.06
CA ALA A 216 -2.78 -7.89 10.78
C ALA A 216 -1.28 -8.20 10.74
N LYS A 217 -0.55 -7.97 11.84
CA LYS A 217 0.88 -8.34 11.93
C LYS A 217 1.05 -9.86 11.88
N GLU A 218 0.27 -10.61 12.64
CA GLU A 218 0.28 -12.08 12.61
C GLU A 218 -0.08 -12.64 11.23
N TYR A 219 -1.11 -12.07 10.59
CA TYR A 219 -1.49 -12.43 9.22
C TYR A 219 -0.35 -12.17 8.23
N MET A 220 0.26 -10.98 8.28
CA MET A 220 1.39 -10.63 7.42
C MET A 220 2.58 -11.55 7.67
N VAL A 221 2.95 -11.83 8.93
CA VAL A 221 3.99 -12.80 9.30
C VAL A 221 3.68 -14.16 8.70
N SER A 222 2.44 -14.63 8.80
CA SER A 222 2.03 -15.90 8.21
C SER A 222 2.17 -15.91 6.68
N CYS A 223 1.86 -14.80 6.00
CA CYS A 223 2.02 -14.68 4.55
C CYS A 223 3.50 -14.73 4.11
N ILE A 224 4.43 -14.35 4.98
CA ILE A 224 5.86 -14.23 4.68
C ILE A 224 6.73 -15.23 5.48
N ARG A 225 6.11 -16.26 6.07
CA ARG A 225 6.81 -17.34 6.77
C ARG A 225 7.80 -18.00 5.82
N GLY A 226 9.08 -17.92 6.16
CA GLY A 226 10.20 -18.35 5.30
C GLY A 226 11.07 -17.21 4.75
N MET A 227 10.78 -15.95 5.11
CA MET A 227 11.58 -14.77 4.78
C MET A 227 11.97 -13.98 6.05
N GLU A 228 12.53 -14.68 7.03
CA GLU A 228 12.79 -14.18 8.40
C GLU A 228 13.49 -12.81 8.43
N ASP A 229 14.46 -12.59 7.53
CA ASP A 229 15.21 -11.33 7.40
C ASP A 229 14.38 -10.11 6.94
N PHE A 230 13.25 -10.34 6.27
CA PHE A 230 12.40 -9.27 5.71
C PHE A 230 11.11 -9.09 6.50
N ILE A 231 10.79 -9.99 7.43
CA ILE A 231 9.59 -9.92 8.28
C ILE A 231 9.47 -8.56 8.99
N PRO A 232 10.46 -8.10 9.76
CA PRO A 232 10.32 -6.86 10.51
C PRO A 232 10.15 -5.65 9.58
N GLU A 233 10.87 -5.60 8.47
CA GLU A 233 10.80 -4.50 7.49
C GLU A 233 9.43 -4.47 6.78
N ILE A 234 8.99 -5.59 6.20
CA ILE A 234 7.73 -5.68 5.46
C ILE A 234 6.55 -5.43 6.39
N VAL A 235 6.57 -5.95 7.62
CA VAL A 235 5.49 -5.72 8.60
C VAL A 235 5.47 -4.27 9.05
N ALA A 236 6.62 -3.66 9.36
CA ALA A 236 6.69 -2.25 9.75
C ALA A 236 6.20 -1.33 8.62
N MET A 237 6.63 -1.59 7.39
CA MET A 237 6.20 -0.80 6.22
C MET A 237 4.69 -0.99 5.94
N THR A 238 4.20 -2.23 5.99
CA THR A 238 2.81 -2.55 5.57
C THR A 238 1.77 -2.26 6.66
N VAL A 239 2.03 -2.69 7.90
CA VAL A 239 1.03 -2.59 8.98
C VAL A 239 1.20 -1.29 9.76
N ASP A 240 2.43 -0.87 10.03
CA ASP A 240 2.66 0.32 10.87
C ASP A 240 2.67 1.61 10.05
N PHE A 241 3.32 1.63 8.88
CA PHE A 241 3.43 2.83 8.05
C PHE A 241 2.23 3.02 7.12
N PHE A 242 1.89 2.06 6.26
CA PHE A 242 0.77 2.20 5.31
C PHE A 242 -0.57 2.43 6.01
N GLN A 243 -0.85 1.74 7.11
CA GLN A 243 -2.10 1.98 7.85
C GLN A 243 -2.17 3.39 8.41
N ARG A 244 -1.05 3.99 8.85
CA ARG A 244 -1.02 5.38 9.31
C ARG A 244 -1.19 6.36 8.16
N VAL A 245 -0.48 6.18 7.05
CA VAL A 245 -0.58 7.06 5.88
C VAL A 245 -1.97 7.01 5.26
N VAL A 246 -2.53 5.82 5.05
CA VAL A 246 -3.92 5.65 4.57
C VAL A 246 -4.91 6.26 5.56
N CYS A 247 -4.69 6.12 6.86
CA CYS A 247 -5.52 6.80 7.85
C CYS A 247 -5.40 8.32 7.77
N ILE A 248 -4.22 8.89 7.55
CA ILE A 248 -4.05 10.35 7.41
C ILE A 248 -4.72 10.82 6.11
N GLY A 249 -4.42 10.18 4.97
CA GLY A 249 -5.01 10.50 3.68
C GLY A 249 -6.54 10.37 3.67
N LEU A 250 -7.10 9.31 4.25
CA LEU A 250 -8.55 9.15 4.39
C LEU A 250 -9.16 10.19 5.35
N HIS A 251 -8.41 10.68 6.34
CA HIS A 251 -8.86 11.79 7.20
C HIS A 251 -8.94 13.11 6.43
N VAL A 252 -7.94 13.37 5.57
CA VAL A 252 -7.91 14.53 4.68
C VAL A 252 -9.02 14.43 3.63
N VAL A 253 -9.18 13.28 2.97
CA VAL A 253 -10.25 13.02 2.00
C VAL A 253 -11.64 13.12 2.63
N LEU A 254 -11.88 12.56 3.83
CA LEU A 254 -13.14 12.75 4.54
C LEU A 254 -13.37 14.22 4.93
N ARG A 255 -12.33 14.96 5.35
CA ARG A 255 -12.46 16.41 5.64
C ARG A 255 -12.69 17.26 4.39
N ILE A 256 -12.23 16.82 3.23
CA ILE A 256 -12.47 17.51 1.96
C ILE A 256 -13.87 17.16 1.45
N ILE A 257 -14.31 15.89 1.52
CA ILE A 257 -15.59 15.41 0.97
C ILE A 257 -16.79 15.70 1.90
N LEU A 258 -16.65 15.56 3.23
CA LEU A 258 -17.76 15.79 4.18
C LEU A 258 -18.35 17.21 4.16
N PRO A 259 -17.59 18.31 4.00
CA PRO A 259 -18.22 19.62 3.81
C PRO A 259 -19.04 19.69 2.52
N PHE A 260 -18.72 18.91 1.47
CA PHE A 260 -19.56 18.85 0.27
C PHE A 260 -20.86 18.05 0.46
N SER A 261 -20.84 16.96 1.23
CA SER A 261 -22.06 16.17 1.50
C SER A 261 -23.07 16.91 2.38
N VAL A 262 -22.61 17.75 3.31
CA VAL A 262 -23.50 18.56 4.19
C VAL A 262 -24.08 19.76 3.43
N VAL A 263 -23.32 20.39 2.54
CA VAL A 263 -23.81 21.48 1.68
C VAL A 263 -24.87 20.97 0.69
N TYR A 264 -24.69 19.77 0.12
CA TYR A 264 -25.67 19.18 -0.80
C TYR A 264 -27.02 18.83 -0.11
N ARG A 265 -26.97 18.33 1.14
CA ARG A 265 -28.19 18.04 1.92
C ARG A 265 -28.91 19.32 2.39
N ARG A 266 -28.21 20.45 2.54
CA ARG A 266 -28.84 21.74 2.88
C ARG A 266 -29.44 22.43 1.66
N GLY A 267 -28.80 22.33 0.49
CA GLY A 267 -29.30 22.89 -0.78
C GLY A 267 -30.56 22.20 -1.32
N SER A 268 -30.72 20.89 -1.12
CA SER A 268 -31.96 20.18 -1.51
C SER A 268 -33.15 20.44 -0.59
N ARG A 269 -32.95 20.94 0.64
CA ARG A 269 -34.07 21.27 1.54
C ARG A 269 -34.62 22.69 1.35
N THR A 270 -33.84 23.62 0.80
CA THR A 270 -34.30 25.00 0.54
C THR A 270 -35.04 25.17 -0.78
N ILE A 271 -34.92 24.22 -1.72
CA ILE A 271 -35.62 24.28 -3.03
C ILE A 271 -37.02 23.63 -2.95
N GLY A 272 -37.27 22.75 -1.98
CA GLY A 272 -38.55 22.04 -1.83
C GLY A 272 -39.68 22.79 -1.09
N THR A 273 -39.43 23.98 -0.55
CA THR A 273 -40.43 24.77 0.21
C THR A 273 -40.85 26.07 -0.48
N ARG A 274 -40.58 26.21 -1.78
CA ARG A 274 -41.00 27.38 -2.56
C ARG A 274 -41.67 26.98 -3.87
N ILE A 275 -42.48 25.93 -3.83
CA ILE A 275 -43.48 25.61 -4.86
C ILE A 275 -44.69 24.99 -4.14
N SER A 276 -45.50 25.86 -3.52
CA SER A 276 -46.90 25.60 -3.13
C SER A 276 -47.56 26.94 -2.88
#